data_AF-A0A4Y2KV36-F1
#
_entry.id   AF-A0A4Y2KV36-F1
#
_cell.length_a   1.000
_cell.length_b   1.000
_cell.length_c   1.000
_cell.angle_alpha   90.00
_cell.angle_beta   90.00
_cell.angle_gamma   90.00
#
_symmetry.space_group_name_H-M   'P 1'
#
loop_
_entity.id
_entity.type
_entity.pdbx_description
1 polymer ?
#
loop_
_entity_poly.entity_id
_entity_poly.type
_entity_poly.pdbx_seq_one_letter_code
_entity_poly.pdbx_strand_id
1 'polypeptide(L)'
;METFQNQFIGYGGFVEWPPRSPDLTPLDFFLWGHIKGQIYATTPPTLENLRRRIADACASVTPAMLHNVQREIQSRVRMCIVANG
;
A
#
# COMPACT_ATOMS: atom_id res chain seq x y z
N MET A 1 -21.89 8.51 -5.39
CA MET A 1 -20.74 8.97 -4.59
C MET A 1 -20.92 8.40 -3.20
N GLU A 2 -20.37 7.22 -2.95
CA GLU A 2 -20.37 6.64 -1.60
C GLU A 2 -19.33 7.38 -0.77
N THR A 3 -19.79 8.12 0.23
CA THR A 3 -18.93 8.78 1.21
C THR A 3 -18.50 7.72 2.24
N PHE A 4 -17.21 7.40 2.26
CA PHE A 4 -16.60 6.56 3.29
C PHE A 4 -16.59 7.33 4.62
N GLN A 5 -17.72 7.29 5.33
CA GLN A 5 -17.90 7.93 6.63
C GLN A 5 -16.97 7.29 7.67
N ASN A 6 -16.09 8.09 8.27
CA ASN A 6 -15.33 7.77 9.49
C ASN A 6 -14.40 6.54 9.47
N GLN A 7 -14.11 5.93 8.32
CA GLN A 7 -13.28 4.70 8.23
C GLN A 7 -11.84 4.95 7.76
N PHE A 8 -11.42 6.20 7.60
CA PHE A 8 -10.08 6.52 7.13
C PHE A 8 -9.09 6.56 8.29
N ILE A 9 -8.27 5.52 8.39
CA ILE A 9 -7.10 5.47 9.28
C ILE A 9 -5.94 6.12 8.51
N GLY A 10 -5.41 7.21 9.03
CA GLY A 10 -4.52 8.11 8.31
C GLY A 10 -3.77 9.05 9.23
N TYR A 11 -2.59 9.54 8.82
CA TYR A 11 -1.93 10.63 9.54
C TYR A 11 -2.79 11.91 9.36
N GLY A 12 -3.43 12.38 10.43
CA GLY A 12 -4.43 13.46 10.38
C GLY A 12 -5.86 13.01 10.03
N GLY A 13 -6.17 11.71 10.04
CA GLY A 13 -7.52 11.17 9.95
C GLY A 13 -8.25 11.14 11.30
N PHE A 14 -9.55 10.78 11.30
CA PHE A 14 -10.35 10.62 12.53
C PHE A 14 -9.82 9.51 13.47
N VAL A 15 -9.06 8.57 12.93
CA VAL A 15 -8.37 7.51 13.69
C VAL A 15 -6.88 7.61 13.37
N GLU A 16 -6.09 7.93 14.39
CA GLU A 16 -4.63 7.97 14.29
C GLU A 16 -4.06 6.55 14.08
N TRP A 17 -3.01 6.43 13.26
CA TRP A 17 -2.28 5.18 13.09
C TRP A 17 -1.61 4.77 14.40
N PRO A 18 -1.81 3.54 14.91
CA PRO A 18 -1.03 3.05 16.04
C PRO A 18 0.47 3.06 15.71
N PRO A 19 1.33 3.54 16.62
CA PRO A 19 2.76 3.64 16.39
C PRO A 19 3.38 2.28 16.09
N ARG A 20 4.27 2.21 15.08
CA ARG A 20 4.98 0.99 14.61
C ARG A 20 4.10 -0.08 13.95
N SER A 21 3.16 0.33 13.08
CA SER A 21 2.31 -0.61 12.33
C SER A 21 2.60 -0.61 10.82
N PRO A 22 3.79 -1.08 10.38
CA PRO A 22 4.09 -1.20 8.94
C PRO A 22 3.11 -2.16 8.24
N ASP A 23 2.57 -3.12 8.97
CA ASP A 23 1.54 -4.04 8.49
C ASP A 23 0.22 -3.37 8.13
N LEU A 24 -0.05 -2.17 8.66
CA LEU A 24 -1.29 -1.47 8.36
C LEU A 24 -1.13 -0.39 7.29
N THR A 25 0.09 -0.12 6.85
CA THR A 25 0.34 0.87 5.80
C THR A 25 0.38 0.18 4.43
N PRO A 26 -0.62 0.40 3.55
CA PRO A 26 -0.66 -0.23 2.22
C PRO A 26 0.52 0.13 1.32
N LEU A 27 1.20 1.24 1.59
CA LEU A 27 2.45 1.58 0.90
C LEU A 27 3.58 0.60 1.26
N ASP A 28 3.69 0.23 2.54
CA ASP A 28 4.76 -0.63 3.04
C ASP A 28 4.53 -2.11 2.68
N PHE A 29 3.34 -2.65 2.93
CA PHE A 29 3.09 -4.08 2.70
C PHE A 29 2.80 -4.44 1.24
N PHE A 30 2.29 -3.51 0.43
CA PHE A 30 1.92 -3.77 -0.96
C PHE A 30 2.75 -2.96 -1.95
N LEU A 31 2.63 -1.63 -1.94
CA LEU A 31 3.12 -0.81 -3.06
C LEU A 31 4.64 -0.94 -3.21
N TRP A 32 5.38 -0.84 -2.11
CA TRP A 32 6.84 -0.92 -2.13
C TRP A 32 7.32 -2.31 -2.57
N GLY A 33 6.69 -3.38 -2.10
CA GLY A 33 7.00 -4.75 -2.53
C GLY A 33 6.73 -4.95 -4.02
N HIS A 34 5.56 -4.49 -4.48
CA HIS A 34 5.12 -4.61 -5.87
C HIS A 34 6.04 -3.83 -6.83
N ILE A 35 6.31 -2.56 -6.53
CA ILE A 35 7.17 -1.70 -7.36
C ILE A 35 8.60 -2.25 -7.42
N LYS A 36 9.18 -2.65 -6.27
CA LYS A 36 10.53 -3.24 -6.25
C LYS A 36 10.61 -4.53 -7.07
N GLY A 37 9.59 -5.39 -6.98
CA GLY A 37 9.53 -6.61 -7.77
C GLY A 37 9.61 -6.35 -9.28
N GLN A 38 8.98 -5.28 -9.76
CA GLN A 38 9.02 -4.91 -11.17
C GLN A 38 10.32 -4.21 -11.58
N ILE A 39 10.79 -3.25 -10.78
CA ILE A 39 12.02 -2.50 -11.09
C ILE A 39 13.23 -3.42 -11.12
N TYR A 40 13.35 -4.30 -10.13
CA TYR A 40 14.51 -5.16 -9.92
C TYR A 40 14.34 -6.57 -10.49
N ALA A 41 13.26 -6.84 -11.24
CA ALA A 41 13.14 -8.08 -12.03
C ALA A 41 14.36 -8.26 -12.98
N THR A 42 14.95 -7.14 -13.41
CA THR A 42 16.25 -7.10 -14.08
C THR A 42 17.05 -5.93 -13.53
N THR A 43 18.38 -5.99 -13.54
CA THR A 43 19.22 -4.87 -13.09
C THR A 43 19.04 -3.66 -14.03
N PRO A 44 18.58 -2.49 -13.53
CA PRO A 44 18.45 -1.30 -14.35
C PRO A 44 19.85 -0.74 -14.69
N PRO A 45 20.20 -0.58 -15.98
CA PRO A 45 21.55 -0.20 -16.40
C PRO A 45 21.86 1.29 -16.21
N THR A 46 20.83 2.15 -16.09
CA THR A 46 20.98 3.60 -15.97
C THR A 46 19.92 4.19 -15.04
N LEU A 47 20.21 5.38 -14.51
CA LEU A 47 19.27 6.14 -13.67
C LEU A 47 17.98 6.51 -14.44
N GLU A 48 18.10 6.82 -15.73
CA GLU A 48 16.92 7.10 -16.57
C GLU A 48 16.03 5.87 -16.71
N ASN A 49 16.63 4.70 -16.94
CA ASN A 49 15.89 3.45 -17.02
C ASN A 49 15.19 3.13 -15.69
N LEU A 50 15.86 3.37 -14.56
CA LEU A 50 15.27 3.23 -13.24
C LEU A 50 14.05 4.15 -13.06
N ARG A 51 14.17 5.44 -13.40
CA ARG A 51 13.05 6.40 -13.33
C ARG A 51 11.86 5.96 -14.19
N ARG A 52 12.12 5.53 -15.43
CA ARG A 52 11.08 5.02 -16.33
C ARG A 52 10.37 3.81 -15.74
N ARG A 53 11.12 2.83 -15.22
CA ARG A 53 10.54 1.63 -14.58
C ARG A 53 9.72 1.95 -13.34
N ILE A 54 10.11 2.95 -12.54
CA ILE A 54 9.29 3.41 -11.41
C ILE A 54 7.95 3.93 -11.93
N ALA A 55 7.97 4.79 -12.95
CA ALA A 55 6.74 5.35 -13.54
C ALA A 55 5.86 4.24 -14.16
N ASP A 56 6.44 3.31 -14.91
CA ASP A 56 5.74 2.19 -15.52
C ASP A 56 5.13 1.25 -14.47
N ALA A 57 5.89 0.93 -13.41
CA ALA A 57 5.40 0.11 -12.31
C ALA A 57 4.23 0.79 -11.59
N CYS A 58 4.30 2.10 -11.34
CA CYS A 58 3.18 2.86 -10.79
C CYS A 58 1.96 2.86 -11.73
N ALA A 59 2.16 3.03 -13.04
CA ALA A 59 1.09 3.03 -14.03
C ALA A 59 0.44 1.65 -14.19
N SER A 60 1.17 0.57 -13.91
CA SER A 60 0.66 -0.81 -13.97
C SER A 60 -0.29 -1.17 -12.81
N VAL A 61 -0.35 -0.35 -11.76
CA VAL A 61 -1.24 -0.59 -10.61
C VAL A 61 -2.69 -0.44 -11.06
N THR A 62 -3.42 -1.55 -11.06
CA THR A 62 -4.81 -1.57 -11.53
C THR A 62 -5.80 -1.27 -10.39
N PRO A 63 -7.03 -0.79 -10.71
CA PRO A 63 -8.09 -0.65 -9.72
C PRO A 63 -8.40 -1.95 -8.97
N ALA A 64 -8.32 -3.10 -9.63
CA ALA A 64 -8.53 -4.41 -9.00
C ALA A 64 -7.50 -4.71 -7.91
N MET A 65 -6.23 -4.35 -8.13
CA MET A 65 -5.18 -4.48 -7.11
C MET A 65 -5.46 -3.57 -5.91
N LEU A 66 -5.90 -2.33 -6.15
CA LEU A 66 -6.27 -1.40 -5.09
C LEU A 66 -7.47 -1.90 -4.26
N HIS A 67 -8.48 -2.49 -4.91
CA HIS A 67 -9.58 -3.13 -4.20
C HIS A 67 -9.12 -4.32 -3.34
N ASN A 68 -8.16 -5.12 -3.82
CA ASN A 68 -7.56 -6.18 -3.01
C ASN A 68 -6.84 -5.61 -1.79
N VAL A 69 -6.02 -4.57 -1.97
CA VAL A 69 -5.32 -3.88 -0.87
C VAL A 69 -6.30 -3.36 0.16
N GLN A 70 -7.42 -2.77 -0.26
CA GLN A 70 -8.46 -2.30 0.66
C GLN A 70 -9.05 -3.45 1.51
N ARG A 71 -9.31 -4.62 0.90
CA ARG A 71 -9.78 -5.81 1.63
C ARG A 71 -8.74 -6.34 2.60
N GLU A 72 -7.47 -6.34 2.20
CA GLU A 72 -6.35 -6.75 3.05
C GLU A 72 -6.18 -5.83 4.26
N ILE A 73 -6.30 -4.50 4.10
CA ILE A 73 -6.29 -3.56 5.23
C ILE A 73 -7.39 -3.91 6.22
N GLN A 74 -8.63 -4.09 5.75
CA GLN A 74 -9.75 -4.47 6.62
C GLN A 74 -9.50 -5.78 7.35
N SER A 75 -8.90 -6.78 6.67
CA SER A 75 -8.50 -8.05 7.28
C SER A 75 -7.45 -7.86 8.38
N ARG A 76 -6.38 -7.11 8.09
CA ARG A 76 -5.27 -6.84 9.01
C ARG A 76 -5.73 -6.04 10.23
N VAL A 77 -6.56 -5.03 10.05
CA VAL A 77 -7.19 -4.29 11.15
C VAL A 77 -8.01 -5.22 12.05
N ARG A 78 -8.81 -6.13 11.47
CA ARG A 78 -9.54 -7.14 12.26
C ARG A 78 -8.60 -8.04 13.05
N MET A 79 -7.49 -8.48 12.47
CA MET A 79 -6.50 -9.31 13.17
C MET A 79 -5.86 -8.57 14.35
N CYS A 80 -5.46 -7.30 14.18
CA CYS A 80 -4.93 -6.48 15.28
C CYS A 80 -5.94 -6.33 16.42
N ILE A 81 -7.23 -6.13 16.10
CA ILE A 81 -8.29 -6.06 17.12
C ILE A 81 -8.38 -7.38 17.90
N VAL A 82 -8.36 -8.54 17.21
CA VAL A 82 -8.37 -9.87 17.86
C VAL A 82 -7.14 -10.09 18.73
N ALA A 83 -5.98 -9.51 18.35
CA ALA A 83 -4.75 -9.59 19.11
C ALA A 83 -4.69 -8.64 20.33
N ASN A 84 -5.73 -7.83 20.58
CA ASN A 84 -5.75 -6.74 21.58
C ASN A 84 -4.65 -5.67 21.37
N GLY A 85 -4.24 -5.44 20.13
CA GLY A 85 -3.14 -4.53 19.78
C GLY A 85 -2.06 -5.23 18.98
#